data_AF-A0A1H5GU70-F1
#
_entry.id   AF-A0A1H5GU70-F1
#
_cell.length_a   1.000
_cell.length_b   1.000
_cell.length_c   1.000
_cell.angle_alpha   90.00
_cell.angle_beta   90.00
_cell.angle_gamma   90.00
#
_symmetry.space_group_name_H-M   'P 1'
#
loop_
_entity.id
_entity.type
_entity.pdbx_description
1 polymer ?
#
loop_
_entity_poly.entity_id
_entity_poly.type
_entity_poly.pdbx_seq_one_letter_code
_entity_poly.pdbx_strand_id
1 'polypeptide(L)' 'MIITAMFENIETGDVETTAVECQNYTAGFEQLKRTQPEGGRLVSVRPER' A
#
# COMPACT_ATOMS: atom_id res chain seq x y z
N MET A 1 3.67 13.14 5.84
CA MET A 1 2.29 12.59 5.80
C MET A 1 2.43 11.09 5.69
N ILE A 2 1.61 10.31 6.39
CA ILE A 2 1.69 8.85 6.30
C ILE A 2 0.49 8.36 5.51
N ILE A 3 0.72 7.47 4.55
CA ILE A 3 -0.35 6.69 3.93
C ILE A 3 -0.14 5.22 4.26
N THR A 4 -1.24 4.54 4.55
CA THR A 4 -1.26 3.12 4.88
C THR A 4 -2.04 2.37 3.82
N ALA A 5 -1.44 1.31 3.31
CA ALA A 5 -1.97 0.45 2.27
C ALA A 5 -2.16 -0.97 2.78
N MET A 6 -3.19 -1.62 2.27
CA MET A 6 -3.45 -3.04 2.48
C MET A 6 -3.21 -3.77 1.17
N PHE A 7 -2.33 -4.76 1.22
CA PHE A 7 -2.06 -5.70 0.14
C PHE A 7 -2.65 -7.05 0.49
N GLU A 8 -3.35 -7.66 -0.45
CA GLU A 8 -3.87 -9.03 -0.32
C GLU A 8 -3.08 -9.93 -1.28
N ASN A 9 -2.48 -10.99 -0.77
CA ASN A 9 -1.87 -12.00 -1.60
C ASN A 9 -2.97 -12.78 -2.33
N ILE A 10 -2.92 -12.79 -3.67
CA ILE A 10 -3.96 -13.43 -4.49
C ILE A 10 -3.93 -14.96 -4.35
N GLU A 11 -2.76 -15.53 -4.05
CA GLU A 11 -2.58 -16.98 -3.96
C GLU A 11 -3.02 -17.54 -2.61
N THR A 12 -2.75 -16.82 -1.51
CA THR A 12 -3.03 -17.28 -0.14
C THR A 12 -4.23 -16.59 0.53
N GLY A 13 -4.63 -15.42 0.03
CA GLY A 13 -5.62 -14.55 0.67
C GLY A 13 -5.09 -13.78 1.89
N ASP A 14 -3.78 -13.86 2.16
CA ASP A 14 -3.18 -13.16 3.30
C ASP A 14 -3.19 -11.65 3.08
N VAL A 15 -3.49 -10.92 4.14
CA VAL A 15 -3.57 -9.46 4.10
C VAL A 15 -2.41 -8.86 4.89
N GLU A 16 -1.59 -8.06 4.21
CA GLU A 16 -0.47 -7.33 4.77
C GLU A 16 -0.71 -5.82 4.72
N THR A 17 -0.23 -5.11 5.72
CA THR A 17 -0.34 -3.65 5.83
C THR A 17 1.03 -3.01 5.72
N THR A 18 1.14 -2.01 4.85
CA THR A 18 2.37 -1.23 4.65
C THR A 18 2.09 0.25 4.80
N ALA A 19 2.84 0.92 5.66
CA ALA A 19 2.79 2.36 5.84
C ALA A 19 3.99 3.03 5.17
N VAL A 20 3.76 4.17 4.52
CA VAL A 20 4.80 4.93 3.81
C VAL A 20 4.69 6.40 4.19
N GLU A 21 5.80 6.98 4.61
CA GLU A 21 5.91 8.42 4.82
C GLU A 21 6.22 9.14 3.50
N CYS A 22 5.40 10.12 3.16
CA CYS A 22 5.49 10.87 1.90
C CYS A 22 5.10 12.35 2.06
N GLN A 23 5.41 13.14 1.02
CA GLN A 23 5.08 14.57 0.98
C GLN A 23 3.59 14.81 0.65
N ASN A 24 3.00 13.98 -0.22
CA ASN A 24 1.60 14.06 -0.62
C ASN A 24 1.06 12.68 -1.02
N TYR A 25 -0.26 12.55 -1.14
CA TYR A 25 -0.93 11.29 -1.46
C TYR A 25 -0.44 10.65 -2.76
N THR A 26 -0.30 11.45 -3.82
CA THR A 26 0.14 10.96 -5.14
C THR A 26 1.55 10.36 -5.08
N ALA A 27 2.48 11.05 -4.43
CA ALA A 27 3.86 10.57 -4.27
C ALA A 27 3.90 9.26 -3.47
N GLY A 28 3.15 9.18 -2.37
CA GLY A 28 3.07 7.94 -1.60
C GLY A 28 2.41 6.81 -2.38
N PHE A 29 1.34 7.08 -3.14
CA PHE A 29 0.64 6.06 -3.92
C PHE A 29 1.53 5.47 -5.03
N GLU A 30 2.33 6.30 -5.69
CA GLU A 30 3.32 5.83 -6.67
C GLU A 30 4.44 5.03 -6.01
N GLN A 31 4.85 5.39 -4.79
CA GLN A 31 5.81 4.60 -4.02
C GLN A 31 5.24 3.23 -3.65
N LEU A 32 3.99 3.17 -3.18
CA LEU A 32 3.29 1.93 -2.85
C LEU A 32 3.17 0.97 -4.04
N LYS A 33 2.85 1.48 -5.23
CA LYS A 33 2.82 0.67 -6.45
C LYS A 33 4.16 0.04 -6.78
N ARG A 34 5.26 0.74 -6.53
CA ARG A 34 6.63 0.23 -6.78
C ARG A 34 7.05 -0.82 -5.75
N THR A 35 6.51 -0.75 -4.55
CA THR A 35 6.76 -1.71 -3.46
C THR A 35 5.72 -2.82 -3.39
N GLN A 36 4.80 -2.89 -4.36
CA GLN A 36 3.76 -3.93 -4.41
C GLN A 36 4.44 -5.30 -4.54
N PRO A 37 4.20 -6.24 -3.60
CA PRO A 37 4.75 -7.57 -3.69
C PRO A 37 4.19 -8.33 -4.90
N GLU A 38 5.01 -9.18 -5.50
CA GLU A 38 4.61 -10.00 -6.64
C GLU A 38 3.47 -10.94 -6.22
N GLY A 39 2.40 -11.01 -7.02
CA GLY A 39 1.18 -11.75 -6.65
C GLY A 39 0.29 -11.06 -5.61
N GLY A 40 0.66 -9.89 -5.08
CA GLY A 40 -0.17 -9.07 -4.21
C GLY A 40 -1.10 -8.15 -4.97
N ARG A 41 -2.31 -7.90 -4.46
CA ARG A 41 -3.26 -6.90 -4.94
C ARG A 41 -3.41 -5.80 -3.92
N LEU A 42 -3.33 -4.55 -4.36
CA LEU A 42 -3.68 -3.40 -3.52
C LEU A 42 -5.20 -3.35 -3.30
N VAL A 43 -5.65 -3.45 -2.04
CA VAL A 43 -7.08 -3.51 -1.68
C VAL A 43 -7.58 -2.18 -1.12
N SER A 44 -6.75 -1.48 -0.35
CA SER A 44 -7.11 -0.21 0.26
C SER A 44 -5.88 0.68 0.44
N VAL A 45 -6.03 1.98 0.24
CA VAL A 45 -5.03 3.00 0.59
C VAL A 45 -5.72 4.14 1.31
N ARG A 46 -5.21 4.50 2.48
CA ARG A 46 -5.78 5.58 3.29
C ARG A 46 -4.67 6.47 3.86
N PRO A 47 -4.82 7.81 3.80
CA PRO A 47 -3.95 8.70 4.55
C PRO A 47 -4.26 8.60 6.04
N GLU A 48 -3.23 8.57 6.87
CA GLU A 48 -3.35 8.72 8.31
C GLU A 48 -3.50 10.22 8.65
N ARG A 49 -4.43 10.53 9.55
CA ARG A 49 -4.75 11.88 10.00
C ARG A 49 -4.34 12.09 11.44
#